data_AF-A0A6P8I8R6-F1
#
_entry.id   AF-A0A6P8I8R6-F1
#
_cell.length_a   1.000
_cell.length_b   1.000
_cell.length_c   1.000
_cell.angle_alpha   90.00
_cell.angle_beta   90.00
_cell.angle_gamma   90.00
#
_symmetry.space_group_name_H-M   'P 1'
#
loop_
_entity.id
_entity.type
_entity.pdbx_description
1 polymer ?
#
loop_
_entity_poly.entity_id
_entity_poly.type
_entity_poly.pdbx_seq_one_letter_code
_entity_poly.pdbx_strand_id
1 'polypeptide(L)'
;RQTLSRMQSIKSHSTHWRATCSYPAHGVDYRDYVRGNFKDFDIMTFLGGGVCKKVEYINIRGHIGIHTTSKWWQQRNINTLHVDSGNSGCGFVPVAGSASSEDNFGYYDFSNPNFRCTANDKSTTQWWFGGHL
;
A
#
# COMPACT_ATOMS: atom_id res chain seq x y z
N ARG A 1 18.77 4.61 4.87
CA ARG A 1 18.35 3.22 5.21
C ARG A 1 18.26 3.11 6.73
N GLN A 2 17.16 2.62 7.29
CA GLN A 2 17.01 2.39 8.74
C GLN A 2 17.49 0.96 9.10
N THR A 3 17.92 0.74 10.33
CA THR A 3 18.26 -0.61 10.82
C THR A 3 17.00 -1.41 11.15
N LEU A 4 17.09 -2.74 11.13
CA LEU A 4 15.96 -3.60 11.52
C LEU A 4 15.50 -3.29 12.95
N SER A 5 16.43 -3.19 13.91
CA SER A 5 16.13 -2.86 15.31
C SER A 5 15.42 -1.52 15.45
N ARG A 6 15.83 -0.50 14.67
CA ARG A 6 15.17 0.81 14.67
C ARG A 6 13.76 0.72 14.12
N MET A 7 13.54 -0.01 13.01
CA MET A 7 12.20 -0.20 12.44
C MET A 7 11.27 -0.96 13.38
N GLN A 8 11.78 -2.00 14.08
CA GLN A 8 11.03 -2.73 15.10
C GLN A 8 10.65 -1.83 16.28
N SER A 9 11.57 -0.97 16.73
CA SER A 9 11.30 0.02 17.78
C SER A 9 10.25 1.07 17.35
N ILE A 10 10.31 1.57 16.11
CA ILE A 10 9.30 2.49 15.59
C ILE A 10 7.93 1.81 15.54
N LYS A 11 7.87 0.57 15.02
CA LYS A 11 6.64 -0.22 14.97
C LYS A 11 6.06 -0.44 16.37
N SER A 12 6.87 -0.77 17.38
CA SER A 12 6.38 -1.01 18.74
C SER A 12 5.73 0.21 19.40
N HIS A 13 6.01 1.41 18.88
CA HIS A 13 5.39 2.67 19.30
C HIS A 13 4.35 3.20 18.30
N SER A 14 3.96 2.39 17.30
CA SER A 14 3.00 2.74 16.27
C SER A 14 1.75 1.87 16.37
N THR A 15 0.59 2.43 16.09
CA THR A 15 -0.67 1.68 15.99
C THR A 15 -1.06 1.43 14.54
N HIS A 16 -0.67 2.32 13.63
CA HIS A 16 -1.02 2.31 12.22
C HIS A 16 0.19 2.38 11.32
N TRP A 17 -0.02 1.93 10.09
CA TRP A 17 0.85 2.20 8.97
C TRP A 17 0.03 2.81 7.84
N ARG A 18 0.70 3.55 6.96
CA ARG A 18 0.11 4.06 5.73
C ARG A 18 1.13 4.10 4.59
N ALA A 19 0.64 4.02 3.36
CA ALA A 19 1.40 4.38 2.18
C ALA A 19 0.76 5.58 1.47
N THR A 20 1.59 6.50 1.00
CA THR A 20 1.19 7.68 0.22
C THR A 20 1.95 7.71 -1.10
N CYS A 21 1.30 8.16 -2.17
CA CYS A 21 1.95 8.40 -3.45
C CYS A 21 2.34 9.87 -3.61
N SER A 22 3.62 10.11 -3.94
CA SER A 22 4.18 11.42 -4.29
C SER A 22 3.91 12.49 -3.23
N TYR A 23 4.12 12.12 -1.95
CA TYR A 23 3.90 13.00 -0.79
C TYR A 23 4.56 14.38 -0.93
N PRO A 24 5.80 14.53 -1.44
CA PRO A 24 6.40 15.85 -1.60
C PRO A 24 5.60 16.81 -2.50
N ALA A 25 4.80 16.27 -3.44
CA ALA A 25 3.97 17.07 -4.35
C ALA A 25 2.54 17.26 -3.85
N HIS A 26 1.98 16.30 -3.11
CA HIS A 26 0.54 16.27 -2.79
C HIS A 26 0.22 16.29 -1.29
N GLY A 27 1.20 16.10 -0.42
CA GLY A 27 0.96 15.89 1.01
C GLY A 27 0.11 14.64 1.26
N VAL A 28 -0.82 14.72 2.23
CA VAL A 28 -1.82 13.68 2.49
C VAL A 28 -3.19 14.19 2.09
N ASP A 29 -3.67 13.82 0.91
CA ASP A 29 -5.00 14.15 0.38
C ASP A 29 -5.89 12.90 0.21
N TYR A 30 -5.45 11.74 0.72
CA TYR A 30 -6.13 10.45 0.65
C TYR A 30 -6.36 9.88 -0.76
N ARG A 31 -5.82 10.51 -1.81
CA ARG A 31 -5.79 9.93 -3.15
C ARG A 31 -4.54 9.08 -3.31
N ASP A 32 -4.70 7.88 -3.87
CA ASP A 32 -3.60 6.91 -4.04
C ASP A 32 -2.87 6.68 -2.72
N TYR A 33 -3.64 6.18 -1.76
CA TYR A 33 -3.32 6.15 -0.34
C TYR A 33 -3.89 4.89 0.30
N VAL A 34 -3.20 4.33 1.28
CA VAL A 34 -3.74 3.24 2.10
C VAL A 34 -3.35 3.41 3.55
N ARG A 35 -4.25 3.07 4.46
CA ARG A 35 -4.04 3.03 5.91
C ARG A 35 -4.52 1.71 6.49
N GLY A 36 -3.71 1.10 7.32
CA GLY A 36 -4.07 -0.08 8.08
C GLY A 36 -3.56 0.00 9.52
N ASN A 37 -4.09 -0.89 10.35
CA ASN A 37 -3.67 -1.04 11.74
C ASN A 37 -2.74 -2.25 11.87
N PHE A 38 -1.65 -2.11 12.64
CA PHE A 38 -0.71 -3.22 12.85
C PHE A 38 -1.33 -4.44 13.55
N LYS A 39 -2.42 -4.27 14.32
CA LYS A 39 -3.14 -5.37 14.98
C LYS A 39 -3.86 -6.29 13.99
N ASP A 40 -4.47 -5.72 12.95
CA ASP A 40 -5.18 -6.49 11.92
C ASP A 40 -4.26 -6.94 10.80
N PHE A 41 -3.26 -6.12 10.47
CA PHE A 41 -2.32 -6.39 9.40
C PHE A 41 -0.93 -5.84 9.72
N ASP A 42 -0.06 -6.73 10.15
CA ASP A 42 1.36 -6.44 10.38
C ASP A 42 2.20 -6.57 9.10
N ILE A 43 2.42 -5.45 8.43
CA ILE A 43 3.20 -5.38 7.18
C ILE A 43 4.70 -5.68 7.37
N MET A 44 5.22 -5.63 8.60
CA MET A 44 6.65 -5.88 8.86
C MET A 44 7.00 -7.37 8.89
N THR A 45 6.00 -8.23 9.12
CA THR A 45 6.18 -9.69 9.23
C THR A 45 5.42 -10.46 8.16
N PHE A 46 4.63 -9.77 7.34
CA PHE A 46 3.81 -10.40 6.32
C PHE A 46 4.64 -11.06 5.21
N LEU A 47 4.24 -12.29 4.89
CA LEU A 47 4.63 -13.03 3.70
C LEU A 47 3.39 -13.77 3.20
N GLY A 48 3.07 -13.64 1.92
CA GLY A 48 1.88 -14.24 1.33
C GLY A 48 1.66 -13.81 -0.12
N GLY A 49 0.84 -14.56 -0.85
CA GLY A 49 0.40 -14.21 -2.20
C GLY A 49 -1.12 -14.20 -2.25
N GLY A 50 -1.71 -13.08 -2.66
CA GLY A 50 -3.15 -12.97 -2.85
C GLY A 50 -3.97 -13.00 -1.55
N VAL A 51 -3.39 -12.61 -0.42
CA VAL A 51 -4.05 -12.74 0.89
C VAL A 51 -4.88 -11.49 1.19
N CYS A 52 -6.16 -11.66 1.51
CA CYS A 52 -7.01 -10.56 1.96
C CYS A 52 -6.60 -10.07 3.35
N LYS A 53 -6.29 -8.78 3.47
CA LYS A 53 -5.96 -8.13 4.74
C LYS A 53 -6.86 -6.91 4.95
N LYS A 54 -7.25 -6.69 6.21
CA LYS A 54 -8.07 -5.54 6.57
C LYS A 54 -7.25 -4.26 6.44
N VAL A 55 -7.89 -3.25 5.89
CA VAL A 55 -7.40 -1.88 5.81
C VAL A 55 -8.53 -0.94 6.23
N GLU A 56 -8.18 0.15 6.88
CA GLU A 56 -9.15 1.13 7.36
C GLU A 56 -9.59 2.06 6.23
N TYR A 57 -8.67 2.37 5.34
CA TYR A 57 -8.91 3.16 4.15
C TYR A 57 -7.95 2.73 3.05
N ILE A 58 -8.44 2.61 1.83
CA ILE A 58 -7.62 2.43 0.64
C ILE A 58 -8.22 3.21 -0.52
N ASN A 59 -7.36 3.87 -1.28
CA ASN A 59 -7.69 4.55 -2.51
C ASN A 59 -6.66 4.18 -3.56
N ILE A 60 -7.13 3.66 -4.70
CA ILE A 60 -6.32 3.43 -5.89
C ILE A 60 -7.06 4.03 -7.07
N ARG A 61 -6.48 5.04 -7.70
CA ARG A 61 -7.01 5.75 -8.86
C ARG A 61 -8.42 6.31 -8.64
N GLY A 62 -8.80 6.57 -7.39
CA GLY A 62 -10.12 7.10 -7.02
C GLY A 62 -11.13 6.06 -6.61
N HIS A 63 -10.81 4.77 -6.73
CA HIS A 63 -11.59 3.70 -6.13
C HIS A 63 -11.36 3.71 -4.64
N ILE A 64 -12.40 3.95 -3.85
CA ILE A 64 -12.31 4.08 -2.40
C ILE A 64 -12.85 2.81 -1.73
N GLY A 65 -12.09 2.27 -0.80
CA GLY A 65 -12.52 1.26 0.16
C GLY A 65 -12.35 1.77 1.59
N ILE A 66 -13.37 1.61 2.42
CA ILE A 66 -13.36 2.02 3.84
C ILE A 66 -13.67 0.80 4.69
N HIS A 67 -12.87 0.55 5.73
CA HIS A 67 -13.00 -0.61 6.63
C HIS A 67 -13.25 -1.93 5.88
N THR A 68 -12.43 -2.18 4.85
CA THR A 68 -12.59 -3.30 3.91
C THR A 68 -11.38 -4.21 3.93
N THR A 69 -11.40 -5.28 3.13
CA THR A 69 -10.23 -6.11 2.86
C THR A 69 -9.65 -5.79 1.48
N SER A 70 -8.33 -5.61 1.41
CA SER A 70 -7.58 -5.50 0.16
C SER A 70 -6.66 -6.72 0.02
N LYS A 71 -6.34 -7.08 -1.22
CA LYS A 71 -5.53 -8.27 -1.53
C LYS A 71 -4.05 -7.88 -1.57
N TRP A 72 -3.20 -8.60 -0.84
CA TRP A 72 -1.79 -8.27 -0.70
C TRP A 72 -0.85 -9.41 -1.07
N TRP A 73 0.31 -9.03 -1.60
CA TRP A 73 1.41 -9.90 -1.95
C TRP A 73 2.71 -9.38 -1.34
N GLN A 74 3.52 -10.29 -0.82
CA GLN A 74 4.90 -10.06 -0.42
C GLN A 74 5.59 -11.41 -0.36
N GLN A 75 6.64 -11.59 -1.16
CA GLN A 75 7.37 -12.83 -1.26
C GLN A 75 8.87 -12.55 -1.22
N ARG A 76 9.58 -13.29 -0.36
CA ARG A 76 11.02 -13.13 -0.19
C ARG A 76 11.73 -13.33 -1.53
N ASN A 77 12.57 -12.36 -1.90
CA ASN A 77 13.35 -12.35 -3.14
C ASN A 77 12.54 -12.33 -4.44
N ILE A 78 11.22 -12.10 -4.38
CA ILE A 78 10.36 -12.06 -5.56
C ILE A 78 9.73 -10.68 -5.67
N ASN A 79 8.92 -10.29 -4.69
CA ASN A 79 8.22 -9.00 -4.71
C ASN A 79 8.15 -8.36 -3.32
N THR A 80 8.26 -7.03 -3.31
CA THR A 80 7.99 -6.23 -2.11
C THR A 80 6.49 -6.17 -1.85
N LEU A 81 6.08 -5.71 -0.67
CA LEU A 81 4.67 -5.53 -0.33
C LEU A 81 3.92 -4.68 -1.38
N HIS A 82 2.84 -5.21 -1.93
CA HIS A 82 1.99 -4.51 -2.90
C HIS A 82 0.56 -5.06 -2.95
N VAL A 83 -0.32 -4.30 -3.61
CA VAL A 83 -1.66 -4.70 -4.06
C VAL A 83 -1.63 -4.78 -5.59
N ASP A 84 -2.18 -5.84 -6.17
CA ASP A 84 -2.38 -5.95 -7.61
C ASP A 84 -3.84 -5.60 -7.96
N SER A 85 -4.04 -4.52 -8.71
CA SER A 85 -5.37 -4.03 -9.10
C SER A 85 -6.12 -4.97 -10.05
N GLY A 86 -5.45 -5.86 -10.77
CA GLY A 86 -6.04 -6.82 -11.69
C GLY A 86 -6.68 -8.02 -10.99
N ASN A 87 -6.49 -8.17 -9.68
CA ASN A 87 -6.94 -9.32 -8.92
C ASN A 87 -8.16 -9.01 -8.04
N SER A 88 -9.23 -9.80 -8.20
CA SER A 88 -10.47 -9.68 -7.41
C SER A 88 -10.54 -10.69 -6.25
N GLY A 89 -11.59 -10.64 -5.42
CA GLY A 89 -11.86 -11.65 -4.38
C GLY A 89 -11.65 -11.20 -2.93
N CYS A 90 -11.28 -9.94 -2.71
CA CYS A 90 -11.40 -9.27 -1.41
C CYS A 90 -12.49 -8.18 -1.51
N GLY A 91 -12.80 -7.50 -0.40
CA GLY A 91 -13.83 -6.46 -0.38
C GLY A 91 -13.51 -5.22 -1.23
N PHE A 92 -12.23 -4.93 -1.47
CA PHE A 92 -11.77 -3.85 -2.34
C PHE A 92 -11.35 -4.39 -3.72
N VAL A 93 -11.94 -3.85 -4.80
CA VAL A 93 -11.76 -4.31 -6.18
C VAL A 93 -11.56 -3.12 -7.12
N PRO A 94 -10.32 -2.61 -7.30
CA PRO A 94 -10.01 -1.41 -8.11
C PRO A 94 -9.73 -1.70 -9.60
N VAL A 95 -10.36 -2.74 -10.17
CA VAL A 95 -10.04 -3.26 -11.52
C VAL A 95 -10.29 -2.24 -12.64
N ALA A 96 -11.34 -1.41 -12.52
CA ALA A 96 -11.70 -0.50 -13.59
C ALA A 96 -10.57 0.52 -13.87
N GLY A 97 -10.06 0.51 -15.10
CA GLY A 97 -8.98 1.37 -15.59
C GLY A 97 -7.57 0.96 -15.15
N SER A 98 -7.39 -0.26 -14.61
CA SER A 98 -6.07 -0.77 -14.25
C SER A 98 -5.24 -1.12 -15.49
N ALA A 99 -3.92 -0.98 -15.40
CA ALA A 99 -3.03 -1.67 -16.32
C ALA A 99 -3.04 -3.19 -16.02
N SER A 100 -2.55 -4.00 -16.96
CA SER A 100 -2.31 -5.42 -16.69
C SER A 100 -1.21 -5.56 -15.64
N SER A 101 -1.44 -6.37 -14.61
CA SER A 101 -0.50 -6.54 -13.49
C SER A 101 -0.08 -5.19 -12.87
N GLU A 102 -1.05 -4.28 -12.70
CA GLU A 102 -0.79 -3.00 -12.05
C GLU A 102 -0.58 -3.20 -10.55
N ASP A 103 0.68 -3.17 -10.15
CA ASP A 103 1.09 -3.24 -8.76
C ASP A 103 1.10 -1.86 -8.12
N ASN A 104 0.46 -1.75 -6.97
CA ASN A 104 0.24 -0.53 -6.23
C ASN A 104 0.98 -0.58 -4.88
N PHE A 105 1.48 0.58 -4.45
CA PHE A 105 2.26 0.77 -3.21
C PHE A 105 3.60 0.01 -3.11
N GLY A 106 3.98 -0.78 -4.13
CA GLY A 106 5.31 -1.40 -4.29
C GLY A 106 5.39 -2.23 -5.58
N TYR A 107 6.57 -2.82 -5.84
CA TYR A 107 6.81 -3.79 -6.93
C TYR A 107 6.37 -3.32 -8.35
N TYR A 108 6.84 -2.15 -8.79
CA TYR A 108 6.36 -1.50 -10.03
C TYR A 108 6.92 -2.07 -11.34
N ASP A 109 6.56 -3.30 -11.70
CA ASP A 109 6.90 -3.88 -13.02
C ASP A 109 6.09 -3.20 -14.15
N PHE A 110 4.83 -2.87 -13.88
CA PHE A 110 3.95 -2.14 -14.81
C PHE A 110 3.46 -0.84 -14.19
N SER A 111 3.48 0.24 -14.98
CA SER A 111 3.06 1.57 -14.56
C SER A 111 1.66 1.92 -15.06
N ASN A 112 0.95 2.77 -14.31
CA ASN A 112 -0.28 3.39 -14.76
C ASN A 112 -0.20 4.89 -14.50
N PRO A 113 -0.25 5.75 -15.54
CA PRO A 113 -0.15 7.20 -15.37
C PRO A 113 -1.25 7.80 -14.47
N ASN A 114 -2.38 7.10 -14.31
CA ASN A 114 -3.47 7.53 -13.44
C ASN A 114 -3.26 7.19 -11.95
N PHE A 115 -2.26 6.38 -11.62
CA PHE A 115 -1.87 6.04 -10.24
C PHE A 115 -0.63 6.84 -9.85
N ARG A 116 -0.75 7.75 -8.87
CA ARG A 116 0.30 8.74 -8.56
C ARG A 116 1.67 8.15 -8.22
N CYS A 117 1.75 6.92 -7.70
CA CYS A 117 3.04 6.28 -7.38
C CYS A 117 3.80 5.83 -8.63
N THR A 118 3.15 5.75 -9.80
CA THR A 118 3.78 5.40 -11.09
C THR A 118 3.38 6.37 -12.22
N ALA A 119 2.94 7.58 -11.86
CA ALA A 119 2.46 8.57 -12.80
C ALA A 119 3.55 9.13 -13.73
N ASN A 120 4.78 9.28 -13.23
CA ASN A 120 5.95 9.74 -13.98
C ASN A 120 7.26 9.37 -13.26
N ASP A 121 8.39 9.78 -13.82
CA ASP A 121 9.74 9.54 -13.32
C ASP A 121 10.04 10.18 -11.94
N LYS A 122 9.23 11.16 -11.52
CA LYS A 122 9.33 11.81 -10.20
C LYS A 122 8.37 11.19 -9.19
N SER A 123 7.55 10.22 -9.60
CA SER A 123 6.63 9.54 -8.70
C SER A 123 7.39 8.77 -7.63
N THR A 124 6.84 8.78 -6.42
CA THR A 124 7.47 8.11 -5.27
C THR A 124 6.41 7.49 -4.37
N THR A 125 6.83 6.54 -3.55
CA THR A 125 5.98 5.90 -2.54
C THR A 125 6.59 6.09 -1.17
N GLN A 126 5.84 6.61 -0.22
CA GLN A 126 6.29 6.78 1.15
C GLN A 126 5.50 5.88 2.09
N TRP A 127 6.21 5.14 2.91
CA TRP A 127 5.67 4.31 3.97
C TRP A 127 5.86 4.99 5.33
N TRP A 128 4.81 5.04 6.12
CA TRP A 128 4.78 5.74 7.40
C TRP A 128 4.25 4.83 8.48
N PHE A 129 4.92 4.78 9.63
CA PHE A 129 4.44 4.13 10.84
C PHE A 129 4.17 5.22 11.88
N GLY A 130 3.02 5.14 12.55
CA GLY A 130 2.64 6.13 13.56
C GLY A 130 1.37 5.71 14.27
N GLY A 131 0.76 6.61 15.04
CA GLY A 131 -0.44 6.25 15.78
C GLY A 131 -1.44 7.34 16.09
N HIS A 132 -1.12 8.61 15.81
CA HIS A 132 -2.01 9.75 15.96
C HIS A 132 -1.93 10.62 14.69
N LEU A 133 -3.04 11.30 14.38
CA LEU A 133 -3.11 12.35 13.36
C LEU A 133 -2.39 13.61 13.84
#